data_AF-A0A258KJ32-F1
#
_entry.id   AF-A0A258KJ32-F1
#
_cell.length_a   1.000
_cell.length_b   1.000
_cell.length_c   1.000
_cell.angle_alpha   90.00
_cell.angle_beta   90.00
_cell.angle_gamma   90.00
#
_symmetry.space_group_name_H-M   'P 1'
#
loop_
_entity.id
_entity.type
_entity.pdbx_description
1 polymer ?
#
loop_
_entity_poly.entity_id
_entity_poly.type
_entity_poly.pdbx_seq_one_letter_code
_entity_poly.pdbx_strand_id
1 'polypeptide(L)'
;MNTAKGRIVESWKMSKDSRMYGISFSISNAGDSTLLETIKIYESAGSIYYEPTGNGAGNDSTVSFKLVSAEDGIFVFENKNHDFPQRISYHFQSASNVLAWIEGTVNGKFRKIEFPYSREKLN
;
A
#
# COMPACT_ATOMS: atom_id res chain seq x y z
N MET A 1 5.52 -11.34 3.49
CA MET A 1 6.97 -11.05 3.55
C MET A 1 7.45 -11.26 4.98
N ASN A 2 8.48 -12.08 5.22
CA ASN A 2 9.10 -12.22 6.54
C ASN A 2 10.25 -11.22 6.66
N THR A 3 10.18 -10.31 7.61
CA THR A 3 11.31 -9.47 8.02
C THR A 3 11.86 -10.00 9.34
N ALA A 4 13.09 -9.63 9.71
CA ALA A 4 13.70 -10.02 10.99
C ALA A 4 12.86 -9.60 12.24
N LYS A 5 11.79 -8.80 12.07
CA LYS A 5 10.89 -8.30 13.12
C LYS A 5 9.45 -8.83 13.03
N GLY A 6 9.11 -9.68 12.05
CA GLY A 6 7.75 -10.16 11.81
C GLY A 6 7.33 -10.13 10.35
N ARG A 7 6.05 -10.41 10.04
CA ARG A 7 5.48 -10.35 8.68
C ARG A 7 4.49 -9.21 8.51
N ILE A 8 4.54 -8.54 7.35
CA ILE A 8 3.50 -7.58 6.93
C ILE A 8 2.45 -8.34 6.13
N VAL A 9 1.18 -8.09 6.45
CA VAL A 9 0.02 -8.66 5.78
C VAL A 9 -0.92 -7.52 5.41
N GLU A 10 -1.40 -7.54 4.17
CA GLU A 10 -2.47 -6.66 3.69
C GLU A 10 -3.73 -7.49 3.42
N SER A 11 -4.87 -6.99 3.88
CA SER A 11 -6.19 -7.55 3.59
C SER A 11 -7.02 -6.53 2.85
N TRP A 12 -7.61 -6.94 1.74
CA TRP A 12 -8.37 -6.06 0.84
C TRP A 12 -9.82 -6.53 0.72
N LYS A 13 -10.75 -5.58 0.82
CA LYS A 13 -12.19 -5.80 0.64
C LYS A 13 -12.73 -4.81 -0.38
N MET A 14 -13.36 -5.33 -1.42
CA MET A 14 -14.10 -4.51 -2.39
C MET A 14 -15.54 -4.32 -1.90
N SER A 15 -16.03 -3.08 -1.99
CA SER A 15 -17.42 -2.71 -1.68
C SER A 15 -18.28 -2.74 -2.94
N LYS A 16 -19.61 -2.68 -2.77
CA LYS A 16 -20.57 -2.66 -3.89
C LYS A 16 -20.43 -1.43 -4.78
N ASP A 17 -19.89 -0.33 -4.24
CA ASP A 17 -19.76 0.96 -4.95
C ASP A 17 -18.38 1.10 -5.62
N SER A 18 -17.73 -0.02 -5.98
CA SER A 18 -16.38 -0.05 -6.56
C SER A 18 -15.26 0.56 -5.72
N ARG A 19 -15.51 0.93 -4.46
CA ARG A 19 -14.47 1.33 -3.50
C ARG A 19 -13.78 0.10 -2.93
N MET A 20 -12.47 0.14 -2.77
CA MET A 20 -11.70 -0.89 -2.08
C MET A 20 -11.19 -0.35 -0.75
N TYR A 21 -11.19 -1.22 0.25
CA TYR A 21 -10.66 -0.92 1.57
C TYR A 21 -9.56 -1.93 1.89
N GLY A 22 -8.37 -1.42 2.15
CA GLY A 22 -7.20 -2.18 2.58
C GLY A 22 -6.97 -2.00 4.07
N ILE A 23 -6.42 -3.02 4.72
CA ILE A 23 -5.90 -2.94 6.08
C ILE A 23 -4.52 -3.59 6.06
N SER A 24 -3.52 -2.86 6.51
CA SER A 24 -2.14 -3.36 6.65
C SER A 24 -1.81 -3.56 8.12
N PHE A 25 -1.31 -4.74 8.47
CA PHE A 25 -0.91 -5.07 9.83
C PHE A 25 0.43 -5.81 9.84
N SER A 26 1.25 -5.52 10.84
CA SER A 26 2.45 -6.30 11.13
C SER A 26 2.11 -7.37 12.17
N ILE A 27 2.51 -8.61 11.91
CA ILE A 27 2.49 -9.71 12.87
C ILE A 27 3.92 -9.89 13.36
N SER A 28 4.17 -9.68 14.65
CA SER A 28 5.47 -9.93 15.28
C SER A 28 5.81 -11.42 15.29
N ASN A 29 7.08 -11.77 15.55
CA ASN A 29 7.47 -13.18 15.70
C ASN A 29 6.77 -13.89 16.88
N ALA A 30 6.26 -13.14 17.86
CA ALA A 30 5.50 -13.68 19.00
C ALA A 30 4.03 -13.96 18.65
N GLY A 31 3.55 -13.53 17.48
CA GLY A 31 2.18 -13.70 17.02
C GLY A 31 1.27 -12.47 17.26
N ASP A 32 1.75 -11.46 17.99
CA ASP A 32 0.99 -10.23 18.21
C ASP A 32 0.83 -9.45 16.90
N SER A 33 -0.40 -8.98 16.63
CA SER A 33 -0.71 -8.15 15.48
C SER A 33 -0.82 -6.68 15.86
N THR A 34 -0.26 -5.82 15.03
CA THR A 34 -0.35 -4.36 15.17
C THR A 34 -0.86 -3.79 13.87
N LEU A 35 -1.97 -3.06 13.95
CA LEU A 35 -2.51 -2.31 12.83
C LEU A 35 -1.51 -1.21 12.45
N LEU A 36 -1.09 -1.18 11.19
CA LEU A 36 -0.16 -0.17 10.68
C LEU A 36 -0.95 0.99 10.06
N GLU A 37 -1.87 0.64 9.17
CA GLU A 37 -2.63 1.61 8.37
C GLU A 37 -3.93 1.01 7.83
N THR A 38 -4.87 1.89 7.52
CA THR A 38 -6.06 1.61 6.72
C THR A 38 -5.92 2.32 5.39
N ILE A 39 -6.38 1.68 4.32
CA ILE A 39 -6.23 2.20 2.96
C ILE A 39 -7.61 2.27 2.32
N LYS A 40 -7.88 3.36 1.59
CA LYS A 40 -9.05 3.47 0.73
C LYS A 40 -8.61 3.69 -0.70
N ILE A 41 -9.14 2.89 -1.62
CA ILE A 41 -9.07 3.15 -3.05
C ILE A 41 -10.46 3.50 -3.54
N TYR A 42 -10.60 4.66 -4.19
CA TYR A 42 -11.89 5.16 -4.66
C TYR A 42 -11.74 5.97 -5.93
N GLU A 43 -12.80 5.97 -6.74
CA GLU A 43 -12.94 6.88 -7.87
C GLU A 43 -13.59 8.19 -7.41
N SER A 44 -13.03 9.31 -7.85
CA SER A 44 -13.59 10.65 -7.65
C SER A 44 -13.25 11.53 -8.84
N ALA A 45 -14.24 12.22 -9.41
CA ALA A 45 -14.08 13.11 -10.56
C ALA A 45 -13.31 12.48 -11.75
N GLY A 46 -13.56 11.20 -12.06
CA GLY A 46 -12.92 10.48 -13.17
C GLY A 46 -11.46 10.11 -12.93
N SER A 47 -10.99 10.14 -11.68
CA SER A 47 -9.65 9.70 -11.28
C SER A 47 -9.74 8.73 -10.11
N ILE A 48 -8.83 7.76 -10.07
CA ILE A 48 -8.71 6.81 -8.96
C ILE A 48 -7.69 7.36 -7.96
N TYR A 49 -8.01 7.29 -6.67
CA TYR A 49 -7.15 7.72 -5.58
C TYR A 49 -6.83 6.55 -4.65
N TYR A 50 -5.59 6.50 -4.17
CA TYR A 50 -5.11 5.62 -3.12
C TYR A 50 -4.84 6.48 -1.87
N GLU A 51 -5.53 6.19 -0.79
CA GLU A 51 -5.59 7.02 0.41
C GLU A 51 -5.27 6.21 1.67
N PRO A 52 -3.98 6.08 2.05
CA PRO A 52 -3.58 5.48 3.31
C PRO A 52 -3.83 6.45 4.48
N THR A 53 -4.20 5.87 5.61
CA THR A 53 -4.31 6.54 6.91
C THR A 53 -3.50 5.72 7.91
N GLY A 54 -2.43 6.31 8.46
CA GLY A 54 -1.66 5.69 9.52
C GLY A 54 -2.51 5.50 10.79
N ASN A 55 -2.27 4.43 11.55
CA ASN A 55 -3.00 4.15 12.80
C ASN A 55 -2.06 3.97 14.01
N GLY A 56 -0.97 4.76 14.06
CA GLY A 56 0.03 4.72 15.14
C GLY A 56 -0.07 5.93 16.08
N ALA A 57 0.47 5.82 17.29
CA ALA A 57 0.51 6.93 18.25
C ALA A 57 1.20 8.17 17.64
N GLY A 58 0.43 9.20 17.31
CA GLY A 58 0.90 10.43 16.68
C GLY A 58 0.94 10.42 15.14
N ASN A 59 0.37 9.40 14.50
CA ASN A 59 0.39 9.26 13.04
C ASN A 59 -1.00 8.93 12.48
N ASP A 60 -1.95 9.85 12.65
CA ASP A 60 -3.33 9.76 12.15
C ASP A 60 -3.51 10.51 10.81
N SER A 61 -2.40 10.72 10.09
CA SER A 61 -2.42 11.52 8.87
C SER A 61 -2.90 10.69 7.69
N THR A 62 -3.93 11.21 7.02
CA THR A 62 -4.40 10.69 5.74
C THR A 62 -3.68 11.41 4.60
N VAL A 63 -3.11 10.64 3.68
CA VAL A 63 -2.43 11.17 2.50
C VAL A 63 -3.11 10.61 1.26
N SER A 64 -3.32 11.42 0.23
CA SER A 64 -3.94 10.98 -1.02
C SER A 64 -2.91 10.92 -2.15
N PHE A 65 -2.94 9.83 -2.92
CA PHE A 65 -2.12 9.60 -4.10
C PHE A 65 -3.04 9.36 -5.30
N LYS A 66 -2.83 10.10 -6.39
CA LYS A 66 -3.63 9.96 -7.61
C LYS A 66 -3.06 8.86 -8.50
N LEU A 67 -3.90 8.01 -9.08
CA LEU A 67 -3.49 7.08 -10.13
C LEU A 67 -2.99 7.86 -11.35
N VAL A 68 -1.74 7.63 -11.75
CA VAL A 68 -1.09 8.30 -12.89
C VAL A 68 -0.76 7.33 -14.03
N SER A 69 -0.73 6.03 -13.78
CA SER A 69 -0.53 4.98 -14.80
C SER A 69 -1.16 3.66 -14.36
N ALA A 70 -1.70 2.92 -15.32
CA ALA A 70 -2.30 1.60 -15.15
C ALA A 70 -2.05 0.77 -16.42
N GLU A 71 -0.84 0.24 -16.56
CA GLU A 71 -0.35 -0.43 -17.78
C GLU A 71 0.39 -1.71 -17.40
N ASP A 72 0.29 -2.77 -18.21
CA ASP A 72 0.98 -4.05 -18.01
C ASP A 72 0.81 -4.68 -16.61
N GLY A 73 -0.36 -4.47 -15.99
CA GLY A 73 -0.64 -4.96 -14.64
C GLY A 73 0.08 -4.18 -13.53
N ILE A 74 0.66 -3.03 -13.86
CA ILE A 74 1.31 -2.08 -12.96
C ILE A 74 0.40 -0.88 -12.75
N PHE A 75 0.08 -0.59 -11.49
CA PHE A 75 -0.69 0.57 -11.08
C PHE A 75 0.22 1.50 -10.29
N VAL A 76 0.34 2.75 -10.73
CA VAL A 76 1.20 3.75 -10.10
C VAL A 76 0.34 4.89 -9.56
N PHE A 77 0.39 5.09 -8.26
CA PHE A 77 -0.24 6.21 -7.56
C PHE A 77 0.84 7.21 -7.15
N GLU A 78 0.59 8.50 -7.36
CA GLU A 78 1.58 9.56 -7.16
C GLU A 78 1.03 10.73 -6.34
N ASN A 79 1.88 11.25 -5.45
CA ASN A 79 1.77 12.55 -4.82
C ASN A 79 3.18 13.12 -4.62
N LYS A 80 3.62 13.97 -5.57
CA LYS A 80 4.96 14.58 -5.54
C LYS A 80 5.17 15.55 -4.37
N ASN A 81 4.09 16.04 -3.75
CA ASN A 81 4.15 16.98 -2.64
C ASN A 81 4.36 16.28 -1.28
N HIS A 82 4.31 14.95 -1.24
CA HIS A 82 4.59 14.18 -0.04
C HIS A 82 6.10 13.92 0.11
N ASP A 83 6.62 13.97 1.33
CA ASP A 83 8.07 13.85 1.57
C ASP A 83 8.61 12.45 1.23
N PHE A 84 7.97 11.40 1.76
CA PHE A 84 8.20 10.02 1.36
C PHE A 84 7.08 9.11 1.86
N PRO A 85 6.51 8.23 1.02
CA PRO A 85 6.83 8.07 -0.40
C PRO A 85 6.14 9.11 -1.28
N GLN A 86 6.66 9.33 -2.49
CA GLN A 86 6.02 10.15 -3.52
C GLN A 86 5.20 9.30 -4.49
N ARG A 87 5.56 8.01 -4.62
CA ARG A 87 4.83 7.04 -5.42
C ARG A 87 4.63 5.73 -4.67
N ILE A 88 3.48 5.14 -4.92
CA ILE A 88 3.10 3.81 -4.46
C ILE A 88 2.70 3.02 -5.69
N SER A 89 3.33 1.87 -5.89
CA SER A 89 3.13 1.06 -7.08
C SER A 89 2.81 -0.37 -6.73
N TYR A 90 1.90 -0.97 -7.49
CA TYR A 90 1.53 -2.38 -7.39
C TYR A 90 1.66 -3.04 -8.75
N HIS A 91 2.45 -4.10 -8.85
CA HIS A 91 2.57 -4.94 -10.03
C HIS A 91 1.97 -6.32 -9.75
N PHE A 92 0.84 -6.60 -10.39
CA PHE A 92 0.14 -7.88 -10.31
C PHE A 92 0.78 -8.89 -11.27
N GLN A 93 1.91 -9.47 -10.85
CA GLN A 93 2.68 -10.42 -11.65
C GLN A 93 1.94 -11.75 -11.91
N SER A 94 1.05 -12.14 -10.98
CA SER A 94 0.15 -13.29 -11.16
C SER A 94 -1.05 -13.18 -10.22
N ALA A 95 -1.98 -14.15 -10.27
CA ALA A 95 -3.11 -14.23 -9.35
C ALA A 95 -2.71 -14.39 -7.87
N SER A 96 -1.46 -14.79 -7.59
CA SER A 96 -0.95 -15.04 -6.25
C SER A 96 0.27 -14.21 -5.87
N ASN A 97 0.91 -13.52 -6.83
CA ASN A 97 2.12 -12.74 -6.58
C ASN A 97 1.88 -11.28 -6.96
N VAL A 98 2.15 -10.41 -5.99
CA VAL A 98 2.05 -8.97 -6.16
C VAL A 98 3.35 -8.37 -5.66
N LEU A 99 4.03 -7.60 -6.51
CA LEU A 99 5.16 -6.79 -6.10
C LEU A 99 4.66 -5.37 -5.86
N ALA A 100 4.62 -4.95 -4.60
CA ALA A 100 4.39 -3.55 -4.27
C ALA A 100 5.74 -2.86 -4.04
N TRP A 101 5.81 -1.56 -4.32
CA TRP A 101 6.93 -0.74 -3.87
C TRP A 101 6.51 0.69 -3.63
N ILE A 102 7.28 1.35 -2.79
CA ILE A 102 7.17 2.78 -2.56
C ILE A 102 8.48 3.45 -2.95
N GLU A 103 8.40 4.61 -3.58
CA GLU A 103 9.58 5.35 -4.04
C GLU A 103 9.41 6.86 -3.89
N GLY A 104 10.53 7.56 -3.85
CA GLY A 104 10.57 9.02 -3.75
C GLY A 104 11.97 9.55 -3.50
N THR A 105 12.13 10.87 -3.55
CA THR A 105 13.40 11.54 -3.28
C THR A 105 13.37 12.16 -1.89
N VAL A 106 14.27 11.72 -1.00
CA VAL A 106 14.41 12.25 0.36
C VAL A 106 15.78 12.89 0.49
N ASN A 107 15.86 14.16 0.87
CA ASN A 107 17.12 14.90 0.99
C ASN A 107 18.00 14.80 -0.27
N GLY A 108 17.37 14.91 -1.45
CA GLY A 108 18.06 14.81 -2.75
C GLY A 108 18.51 13.39 -3.16
N LYS A 109 18.19 12.36 -2.37
CA LYS A 109 18.53 10.97 -2.67
C LYS A 109 17.27 10.16 -3.00
N PHE A 110 17.29 9.49 -4.14
CA PHE A 110 16.23 8.56 -4.51
C PHE A 110 16.25 7.34 -3.58
N ARG A 111 15.08 6.97 -3.08
CA ARG A 111 14.86 5.79 -2.24
C ARG A 111 13.72 4.97 -2.82
N LYS A 112 13.90 3.66 -2.87
CA LYS A 112 12.88 2.67 -3.24
C LYS A 112 12.86 1.56 -2.19
N ILE A 113 11.66 1.13 -1.79
CA ILE A 113 11.46 0.01 -0.87
C ILE A 113 10.44 -0.92 -1.50
N GLU A 114 10.81 -2.19 -1.65
CA GLU A 114 10.00 -3.21 -2.28
C GLU A 114 9.39 -4.16 -1.25
N PHE A 115 8.14 -4.53 -1.48
CA PHE A 115 7.32 -5.42 -0.67
C PHE A 115 6.80 -6.55 -1.55
N PRO A 116 7.53 -7.68 -1.64
CA PRO A 116 7.04 -8.86 -2.32
C PRO A 116 5.92 -9.51 -1.48
N TYR A 117 4.71 -9.50 -2.03
CA TYR A 117 3.55 -10.16 -1.46
C TYR A 117 3.23 -11.46 -2.18
N SER A 118 2.87 -12.45 -1.39
CA SER A 118 2.27 -13.69 -1.86
C SER A 118 0.91 -13.84 -1.21
N ARG A 119 -0.12 -14.11 -2.01
CA ARG A 119 -1.48 -14.32 -1.53
C ARG A 119 -1.53 -15.64 -0.75
N GLU A 120 -1.76 -15.56 0.55
CA GLU A 120 -2.06 -16.75 1.35
C GLU A 120 -3.50 -17.19 1.05
N LYS A 121 -3.68 -18.47 0.72
CA LYS A 121 -4.99 -19.11 0.76
C LYS A 121 -5.28 -19.44 2.22
N LEU A 122 -6.31 -18.84 2.79
CA LEU A 122 -6.88 -19.33 4.04
C LEU A 122 -7.54 -20.68 3.70
N ASN A 123 -6.92 -21.77 4.15
CA ASN A 123 -7.51 -23.11 4.15
C ASN A 123 -8.44 -23.27 5.34
#